data_AF-A0AAV1CT05-F1
#
_entry.id   AF-A0AAV1CT05-F1
#
_cell.length_a   1.000
_cell.length_b   1.000
_cell.length_c   1.000
_cell.angle_alpha   90.00
_cell.angle_beta   90.00
_cell.angle_gamma   90.00
#
_symmetry.space_group_name_H-M   'P 1'
#
loop_
_entity.id
_entity.type
_entity.pdbx_description
1 polymer ?
#
loop_
_entity_poly.entity_id
_entity_poly.type
_entity_poly.pdbx_seq_one_letter_code
_entity_poly.pdbx_strand_id
1 'polypeptide(L)'
;MQVGNALFDDFRDHLGRFQFMWASGLISDQTFKKLNLFCDFQLYRQPSEMCDKILEIADNEIGDIDLYSIFTPPSGANFSMLNPLMRRQNVSIQDGGHLRRQYDPCTEQHSTIYFNVPEVQRALHVYNRDSSSKWAGCSDEVNSNWKDSPHSVLDIYRELIPSGIRIWAFRIIYLLISDGFAFLHKSGPGN
;
A
#
# COMPACT_ATOMS: atom_id res chain seq x y z
N MET A 1 10.97 17.07 4.56
CA MET A 1 10.28 16.14 3.66
C MET A 1 9.58 15.06 4.48
N GLN A 2 8.36 14.69 4.13
CA GLN A 2 7.62 13.59 4.77
C GLN A 2 7.26 12.56 3.69
N VAL A 3 7.47 11.28 3.97
CA VAL A 3 7.26 10.18 3.03
C VAL A 3 6.54 9.05 3.75
N GLY A 4 5.33 8.73 3.30
CA GLY A 4 4.47 7.72 3.92
C GLY A 4 4.30 6.52 3.02
N ASN A 5 4.46 5.32 3.58
CA ASN A 5 4.19 4.06 2.89
C ASN A 5 4.84 3.90 1.48
N ALA A 6 5.96 4.57 1.21
CA ALA A 6 6.60 4.59 -0.11
C ALA A 6 7.39 3.31 -0.43
N LEU A 7 7.68 3.09 -1.71
CA LEU A 7 8.75 2.19 -2.15
C LEU A 7 10.09 2.94 -2.00
N PHE A 8 11.06 2.34 -1.30
CA PHE A 8 12.39 2.93 -1.07
C PHE A 8 13.50 2.13 -1.73
N ASP A 9 13.39 0.81 -1.73
CA ASP A 9 14.42 -0.11 -2.19
C ASP A 9 13.76 -1.43 -2.57
N ASP A 10 13.77 -1.76 -3.86
CA ASP A 10 13.04 -2.88 -4.42
C ASP A 10 13.33 -4.18 -3.67
N PHE A 11 14.62 -4.44 -3.36
CA PHE A 11 15.04 -5.63 -2.63
C PHE A 11 14.47 -5.67 -1.21
N ARG A 12 14.65 -4.60 -0.42
CA ARG A 12 14.18 -4.56 0.98
C ARG A 12 12.67 -4.55 1.07
N ASP A 13 11.99 -3.86 0.15
CA ASP A 13 10.54 -3.78 0.11
C ASP A 13 9.93 -5.12 -0.34
N HIS A 14 10.54 -5.84 -1.29
CA HIS A 14 10.12 -7.22 -1.63
C HIS A 14 10.23 -8.16 -0.42
N LEU A 15 11.39 -8.17 0.25
CA LEU A 15 11.60 -8.99 1.43
C LEU A 15 10.55 -8.69 2.51
N GLY A 16 10.33 -7.41 2.81
CA GLY A 16 9.35 -6.98 3.81
C GLY A 16 7.91 -7.35 3.41
N ARG A 17 7.56 -7.21 2.13
CA ARG A 17 6.25 -7.58 1.59
C ARG A 17 5.98 -9.07 1.75
N PHE A 18 6.92 -9.91 1.34
CA PHE A 18 6.74 -11.37 1.40
C PHE A 18 6.69 -11.87 2.83
N GLN A 19 7.52 -11.32 3.73
CA GLN A 19 7.47 -11.63 5.15
C GLN A 19 6.13 -11.23 5.77
N PHE A 20 5.62 -10.04 5.43
CA PHE A 20 4.32 -9.58 5.92
C PHE A 20 3.18 -10.47 5.45
N MET A 21 3.14 -10.82 4.16
CA MET A 21 2.12 -11.72 3.61
C MET A 21 2.12 -13.07 4.32
N TRP A 22 3.30 -13.65 4.52
CA TRP A 22 3.45 -14.94 5.18
C TRP A 22 3.09 -14.89 6.67
N ALA A 23 3.64 -13.92 7.41
CA ALA A 23 3.39 -13.77 8.84
C ALA A 23 1.93 -13.41 9.17
N SER A 24 1.23 -12.78 8.23
CA SER A 24 -0.20 -12.46 8.35
C SER A 24 -1.11 -13.61 7.88
N GLY A 25 -0.54 -14.74 7.46
CA GLY A 25 -1.29 -15.92 7.01
C GLY A 25 -1.98 -15.76 5.67
N LEU A 26 -1.54 -14.82 4.83
CA LEU A 26 -2.13 -14.55 3.52
C LEU A 26 -1.61 -15.50 2.42
N ILE A 27 -0.43 -16.07 2.61
CA ILE A 27 0.22 -16.97 1.66
C ILE A 27 0.79 -18.19 2.38
N SER A 28 0.97 -19.28 1.62
CA SER A 28 1.53 -20.54 2.13
C SER A 28 3.05 -20.47 2.30
N ASP A 29 3.59 -21.34 3.17
CA ASP A 29 5.04 -21.55 3.32
C ASP A 29 5.74 -21.86 1.99
N GLN A 30 5.05 -22.59 1.10
CA GLN A 30 5.59 -22.95 -0.20
C GLN A 30 5.71 -21.72 -1.10
N THR A 31 4.68 -20.88 -1.14
CA THR A 31 4.66 -19.64 -1.91
C THR A 31 5.68 -18.65 -1.37
N PHE A 32 5.76 -18.47 -0.05
CA PHE A 32 6.81 -17.65 0.58
C PHE A 32 8.21 -18.09 0.17
N LYS A 33 8.53 -19.39 0.22
CA LYS A 33 9.85 -19.89 -0.23
C LYS A 33 10.14 -19.60 -1.70
N LYS A 34 9.14 -19.75 -2.58
CA LYS A 34 9.30 -19.45 -4.01
C LYS A 34 9.50 -17.97 -4.26
N LEU A 35 8.77 -17.11 -3.57
CA LEU A 35 8.94 -15.65 -3.65
C LEU A 35 10.37 -15.26 -3.27
N ASN A 36 10.89 -15.77 -2.15
CA ASN A 36 12.27 -15.47 -1.77
C ASN A 36 13.29 -16.00 -2.79
N LEU A 37 13.03 -17.15 -3.41
CA LEU A 37 13.96 -17.74 -4.37
C LEU A 37 13.97 -17.01 -5.73
N PHE A 38 12.80 -16.60 -6.23
CA PHE A 38 12.64 -16.12 -7.60
C PHE A 38 12.41 -14.61 -7.72
N CYS A 39 12.01 -13.94 -6.64
CA CYS A 39 11.61 -12.53 -6.66
C CYS A 39 12.50 -11.58 -5.82
N ASP A 40 13.29 -12.08 -4.86
CA ASP A 40 13.99 -11.21 -3.89
C ASP A 40 14.81 -10.08 -4.53
N PHE A 41 15.54 -10.37 -5.61
CA PHE A 41 16.41 -9.41 -6.30
C PHE A 41 15.83 -8.88 -7.62
N GLN A 42 14.51 -9.02 -7.81
CA GLN A 42 13.84 -8.53 -9.01
C GLN A 42 13.46 -7.06 -8.86
N LEU A 43 13.30 -6.37 -9.99
CA LEU A 43 12.79 -5.01 -10.03
C LEU A 43 11.27 -5.04 -9.93
N TYR A 44 10.67 -4.12 -9.18
CA TYR A 44 9.21 -4.06 -9.04
C TYR A 44 8.49 -3.83 -10.38
N ARG A 45 9.11 -3.04 -11.26
CA ARG A 45 8.54 -2.63 -12.56
C ARG A 45 8.82 -3.60 -13.69
N GLN A 46 9.89 -4.39 -13.57
CA GLN A 46 10.36 -5.30 -14.61
C GLN A 46 10.85 -6.60 -13.96
N PRO A 47 9.97 -7.34 -13.28
CA PRO A 47 10.30 -8.66 -12.78
C PRO A 47 10.50 -9.66 -13.94
N SER A 48 11.16 -10.77 -13.65
CA SER A 48 11.23 -11.90 -14.59
C SER A 48 9.87 -12.60 -14.71
N GLU A 49 9.63 -13.23 -15.86
CA GLU A 49 8.42 -14.04 -16.11
C GLU A 49 8.18 -15.11 -15.04
N MET A 50 9.27 -15.67 -14.49
CA MET A 50 9.16 -16.63 -13.39
C MET A 50 8.66 -15.97 -12.11
N CYS A 51 9.17 -14.78 -11.77
CA CYS A 51 8.69 -14.04 -10.61
C CYS A 51 7.22 -13.64 -10.78
N ASP A 52 6.81 -13.16 -11.96
CA ASP A 52 5.41 -12.83 -12.25
C ASP A 52 4.47 -14.00 -12.00
N LYS A 53 4.84 -15.21 -12.45
CA LYS A 53 4.05 -16.42 -12.19
C LYS A 53 3.91 -16.74 -10.70
N ILE A 54 4.96 -16.49 -9.91
CA ILE A 54 4.89 -16.72 -8.46
C ILE A 54 4.07 -15.63 -7.76
N LEU A 55 4.18 -14.38 -8.21
CA LEU A 55 3.34 -13.28 -7.72
C LEU A 55 1.86 -13.55 -8.02
N GLU A 56 1.53 -14.06 -9.21
CA GLU A 56 0.16 -14.46 -9.56
C GLU A 56 -0.36 -15.59 -8.65
N ILE A 57 0.49 -16.56 -8.29
CA ILE A 57 0.12 -17.61 -7.32
C ILE A 57 -0.16 -16.98 -5.94
N ALA A 58 0.68 -16.04 -5.50
CA ALA A 58 0.50 -15.34 -4.23
C ALA A 58 -0.80 -14.52 -4.22
N ASP A 59 -1.09 -13.78 -5.28
CA ASP A 59 -2.32 -13.00 -5.42
C ASP A 59 -3.57 -13.89 -5.40
N ASN A 60 -3.50 -15.08 -6.00
CA ASN A 60 -4.58 -16.07 -5.94
C ASN A 60 -4.75 -16.68 -4.53
N GLU A 61 -3.67 -16.90 -3.77
CA GLU A 61 -3.76 -17.36 -2.37
C GLU A 61 -4.37 -16.29 -1.46
N ILE A 62 -4.03 -15.01 -1.70
CA ILE A 62 -4.57 -13.86 -0.95
C ILE A 62 -6.09 -13.73 -1.19
N GLY A 63 -6.52 -13.85 -2.44
CA GLY A 63 -7.93 -13.73 -2.82
C GLY A 63 -8.48 -12.31 -2.69
N ASP A 64 -9.77 -12.18 -2.37
CA ASP A 64 -10.49 -10.90 -2.32
C ASP A 64 -10.23 -10.16 -0.99
N ILE A 65 -9.00 -9.65 -0.84
CA ILE A 65 -8.54 -8.86 0.31
C ILE A 65 -8.00 -7.52 -0.19
N ASP A 66 -8.34 -6.44 0.51
CA ASP A 66 -7.73 -5.13 0.25
C ASP A 66 -6.27 -5.10 0.73
N LEU A 67 -5.33 -5.03 -0.21
CA LEU A 67 -3.90 -4.99 0.07
C LEU A 67 -3.41 -3.70 0.74
N TYR A 68 -4.18 -2.61 0.67
CA TYR A 68 -3.87 -1.39 1.41
C TYR A 68 -4.29 -1.48 2.88
N SER A 69 -5.23 -2.37 3.21
CA SER A 69 -5.68 -2.63 4.57
C SER A 69 -6.37 -4.00 4.68
N ILE A 70 -5.62 -5.01 5.14
CA ILE A 70 -6.08 -6.40 5.27
C ILE A 70 -7.21 -6.59 6.30
N PHE A 71 -7.52 -5.55 7.07
CA PHE A 71 -8.57 -5.55 8.10
C PHE A 71 -9.86 -4.84 7.63
N THR A 72 -9.86 -4.28 6.43
CA THR A 72 -11.06 -3.69 5.85
C THR A 72 -11.60 -4.57 4.74
N PRO A 73 -12.93 -4.69 4.61
CA PRO A 73 -13.51 -5.42 3.49
C PRO A 73 -13.16 -4.71 2.17
N PRO A 74 -13.03 -5.44 1.05
CA PRO A 74 -12.86 -4.85 -0.27
C PRO A 74 -14.00 -3.90 -0.65
N SER A 75 -13.72 -2.97 -1.56
CA SER A 75 -14.72 -2.06 -2.11
C SER A 75 -15.84 -2.83 -2.80
N GLY A 76 -17.10 -2.52 -2.46
CA GLY A 76 -18.26 -3.20 -3.02
C GLY A 76 -18.54 -4.59 -2.47
N ALA A 77 -17.81 -5.05 -1.44
CA ALA A 77 -18.10 -6.30 -0.76
C ALA A 77 -19.53 -6.28 -0.19
N ASN A 78 -20.30 -7.34 -0.44
CA ASN A 78 -21.63 -7.51 0.13
C ASN A 78 -21.50 -7.73 1.66
N PHE A 79 -21.73 -6.68 2.44
CA PHE A 79 -21.69 -6.72 3.91
C PHE A 79 -22.62 -7.78 4.53
N SER A 80 -23.66 -8.18 3.81
CA SER A 80 -24.57 -9.27 4.18
C SER A 80 -23.90 -10.65 4.22
N MET A 81 -22.83 -10.86 3.44
CA MET A 81 -22.05 -12.10 3.32
C MET A 81 -20.81 -12.12 4.20
N LEU A 82 -20.45 -11.01 4.85
CA LEU A 82 -19.31 -10.96 5.78
C LEU A 82 -19.60 -11.78 7.04
N ASN A 83 -18.58 -12.52 7.47
CA ASN A 83 -18.59 -13.35 8.68
C ASN A 83 -19.08 -12.54 9.90
N PRO A 84 -19.82 -13.15 10.84
CA PRO A 84 -20.34 -12.47 12.04
C PRO A 84 -19.26 -11.78 12.89
N LEU A 85 -18.01 -12.29 12.85
CA LEU A 85 -16.85 -11.70 13.54
C LEU A 85 -16.42 -10.37 12.92
N MET A 86 -16.32 -10.27 11.58
CA MET A 86 -16.06 -9.01 10.88
C MET A 86 -17.23 -8.04 11.03
N ARG A 87 -18.46 -8.56 11.09
CA ARG A 87 -19.66 -7.76 11.38
C ARG A 87 -19.61 -7.14 12.78
N ARG A 88 -19.20 -7.91 13.82
CA ARG A 88 -19.04 -7.40 15.19
C ARG A 88 -17.91 -6.39 15.32
N GLN A 89 -16.79 -6.59 14.63
CA GLN A 89 -15.69 -5.64 14.62
C GLN A 89 -16.13 -4.31 14.00
N ASN A 90 -16.91 -4.35 12.91
CA ASN A 90 -17.44 -3.13 12.28
C ASN A 90 -18.56 -2.45 13.08
N VAL A 91 -19.40 -3.20 13.80
CA VAL A 91 -20.46 -2.63 14.67
C VAL A 91 -19.87 -1.94 15.90
N SER A 92 -18.79 -2.47 16.51
CA SER A 92 -18.13 -1.78 17.63
C SER A 92 -17.29 -0.57 17.18
N ILE A 93 -17.02 -0.43 15.89
CA ILE A 93 -16.28 0.72 15.33
C ILE A 93 -17.21 1.91 15.05
N GLN A 94 -18.53 1.71 14.91
CA GLN A 94 -19.49 2.79 14.69
C GLN A 94 -19.93 3.52 15.96
N ASP A 95 -19.73 2.95 17.15
CA ASP A 95 -20.29 3.46 18.42
C ASP A 95 -19.27 4.20 19.32
N GLY A 96 -18.11 4.60 18.77
CA GLY A 96 -17.03 5.26 19.51
C GLY A 96 -16.70 6.65 18.99
N GLY A 97 -17.21 7.69 19.66
CA GLY A 97 -17.05 9.09 19.28
C GLY A 97 -15.60 9.53 19.02
N HIS A 98 -15.45 10.40 18.01
CA HIS A 98 -14.34 11.34 17.78
C HIS A 98 -12.90 10.78 17.89
N LEU A 99 -12.35 10.19 16.80
CA LEU A 99 -10.93 10.31 16.33
C LEU A 99 -10.39 9.16 15.44
N ARG A 100 -11.19 8.52 14.58
CA ARG A 100 -10.63 7.75 13.46
C ARG A 100 -11.48 7.95 12.22
N ARG A 101 -11.00 8.78 11.27
CA ARG A 101 -11.46 8.65 9.88
C ARG A 101 -10.97 7.29 9.43
N GLN A 102 -11.86 6.32 9.50
CA GLN A 102 -11.58 4.95 9.12
C GLN A 102 -11.23 4.92 7.63
N TYR A 103 -10.25 4.11 7.25
CA TYR A 103 -9.87 3.94 5.85
C TYR A 103 -11.07 3.41 5.07
N ASP A 104 -11.45 4.13 4.02
CA ASP A 104 -12.56 3.78 3.13
C ASP A 104 -11.99 3.12 1.85
N PRO A 105 -12.16 1.80 1.68
CA PRO A 105 -11.67 1.07 0.52
C PRO A 105 -12.32 1.54 -0.79
N CYS A 106 -13.46 2.23 -0.74
CA CYS A 106 -14.18 2.74 -1.91
C CYS A 106 -13.70 4.13 -2.37
N THR A 107 -12.71 4.73 -1.70
CA THR A 107 -12.28 6.13 -1.93
C THR A 107 -11.92 6.41 -3.39
N GLU A 108 -11.25 5.48 -4.08
CA GLU A 108 -10.87 5.65 -5.49
C GLU A 108 -12.11 5.73 -6.40
N GLN A 109 -13.11 4.89 -6.17
CA GLN A 109 -14.34 4.88 -6.95
C GLN A 109 -15.12 6.18 -6.76
N HIS A 110 -15.22 6.64 -5.51
CA HIS A 110 -15.83 7.94 -5.19
C HIS A 110 -15.12 9.09 -5.90
N SER A 111 -13.79 9.08 -5.90
CA SER A 111 -12.97 10.07 -6.60
C SER A 111 -13.22 10.04 -8.11
N THR A 112 -13.28 8.85 -8.70
CA THR A 112 -13.52 8.65 -10.13
C THR A 112 -14.88 9.21 -10.56
N ILE A 113 -15.93 8.96 -9.78
CA ILE A 113 -17.25 9.52 -10.05
C ILE A 113 -17.20 11.06 -9.95
N TYR A 114 -16.63 11.58 -8.86
CA TYR A 114 -16.61 13.01 -8.59
C TYR A 114 -15.83 13.82 -9.63
N PHE A 115 -14.61 13.41 -9.97
CA PHE A 115 -13.76 14.15 -10.92
C PHE A 115 -14.21 14.06 -12.38
N ASN A 116 -15.15 13.16 -12.70
CA ASN A 116 -15.76 13.06 -14.02
C ASN A 116 -17.09 13.83 -14.16
N VAL A 117 -17.53 14.52 -13.10
CA VAL A 117 -18.69 15.43 -13.17
C VAL A 117 -18.32 16.68 -13.99
N PRO A 118 -19.10 17.08 -15.02
CA PRO A 118 -18.77 18.24 -15.86
C PRO A 118 -18.61 19.55 -15.10
N GLU A 119 -19.43 19.78 -14.07
CA GLU A 119 -19.33 20.94 -13.19
C GLU A 119 -18.00 20.96 -12.42
N VAL A 120 -17.54 19.79 -11.95
CA VAL A 120 -16.26 19.65 -11.24
C VAL A 120 -15.09 19.89 -12.18
N GLN A 121 -15.11 19.30 -13.39
CA GLN A 121 -14.07 19.53 -14.40
C GLN A 121 -13.99 21.01 -14.80
N ARG A 122 -15.14 21.68 -14.94
CA ARG A 122 -15.20 23.12 -15.24
C ARG A 122 -14.63 23.96 -14.10
N ALA A 123 -14.95 23.62 -12.84
CA ALA A 123 -14.42 24.29 -11.66
C ALA A 123 -12.91 24.10 -11.49
N LEU A 124 -12.38 22.94 -11.90
CA LEU A 124 -10.95 22.63 -11.91
C LEU A 124 -10.22 23.12 -13.17
N HIS A 125 -10.92 23.84 -14.06
CA HIS A 125 -10.37 24.34 -15.33
C HIS A 125 -9.71 23.24 -16.19
N VAL A 126 -10.27 22.02 -16.17
CA VAL A 126 -9.78 20.92 -17.01
C VAL A 126 -10.06 21.27 -18.47
N TYR A 127 -8.99 21.45 -19.24
CA TYR A 127 -9.08 21.80 -20.65
C TYR A 127 -9.25 20.53 -21.48
N ASN A 128 -10.49 20.16 -21.77
CA ASN A 128 -10.80 18.97 -22.55
C ASN A 128 -10.84 19.32 -24.05
N ARG A 129 -9.72 19.08 -24.75
CA ARG A 129 -9.65 19.20 -26.23
C ARG A 129 -10.38 18.03 -26.91
N ASP A 130 -10.34 16.86 -26.28
CA ASP A 130 -11.05 15.65 -26.65
C ASP A 130 -11.95 15.22 -25.48
N SER A 131 -13.26 15.28 -25.66
CA SER A 131 -14.25 14.95 -24.61
C SER A 131 -14.30 13.47 -24.23
N SER A 132 -13.41 12.63 -24.79
CA SER A 132 -13.35 11.19 -24.56
C SER A 132 -12.48 10.81 -23.37
N SER A 133 -11.51 11.65 -22.98
CA SER A 133 -10.62 11.38 -21.86
C SER A 133 -11.35 11.60 -20.53
N LYS A 134 -11.54 10.50 -19.79
CA LYS A 134 -12.07 10.51 -18.43
C LYS A 134 -10.92 10.59 -17.44
N TRP A 135 -11.17 11.23 -16.30
CA TRP A 135 -10.28 11.16 -15.16
C TRP A 135 -10.27 9.74 -14.59
N ALA A 136 -9.09 9.25 -14.20
CA ALA A 136 -8.90 7.95 -13.54
C ALA A 136 -7.83 8.10 -12.45
N GLY A 137 -7.85 7.22 -11.44
CA GLY A 137 -6.88 7.23 -10.34
C GLY A 137 -5.45 6.92 -10.79
N CYS A 138 -5.31 6.00 -11.75
CA CYS A 138 -4.05 5.59 -12.37
C CYS A 138 -4.20 5.54 -13.91
N SER A 139 -3.09 5.68 -14.65
CA SER A 139 -3.05 5.45 -16.11
C SER A 139 -2.30 4.16 -16.40
N ASP A 140 -2.96 3.24 -17.10
CA ASP A 140 -2.36 1.97 -17.53
C ASP A 140 -1.27 2.19 -18.58
N GLU A 141 -1.42 3.21 -19.42
CA GLU A 141 -0.43 3.58 -20.43
C GLU A 141 0.86 4.04 -19.76
N VAL A 142 0.77 4.95 -18.78
CA VAL A 142 1.94 5.37 -18.00
C VAL A 142 2.48 4.18 -17.22
N ASN A 143 1.61 3.42 -16.55
CA ASN A 143 2.01 2.26 -15.76
C ASN A 143 2.68 1.17 -16.58
N SER A 144 2.39 1.01 -17.88
CA SER A 144 3.04 0.00 -18.72
C SER A 144 4.32 0.52 -19.39
N ASN A 145 4.42 1.83 -19.62
CA ASN A 145 5.51 2.42 -20.38
C ASN A 145 6.57 3.15 -19.54
N TRP A 146 6.33 3.34 -18.23
CA TRP A 146 7.27 4.05 -17.36
C TRP A 146 8.53 3.21 -17.09
N LYS A 147 9.68 3.71 -17.58
CA LYS A 147 11.00 3.06 -17.49
C LYS A 147 11.94 3.71 -16.47
N ASP A 148 11.62 4.92 -15.99
CA ASP A 148 12.45 5.67 -15.06
C ASP A 148 12.14 5.28 -13.61
N SER A 149 12.52 4.06 -13.25
CA SER A 149 12.28 3.49 -11.91
C SER A 149 13.59 2.93 -11.38
N PRO A 150 14.41 3.75 -10.69
CA PRO A 150 15.60 3.24 -10.02
C PRO A 150 15.20 2.20 -8.96
N HIS A 151 16.03 1.17 -8.80
CA HIS A 151 15.80 0.09 -7.84
C HIS A 151 15.91 0.53 -6.38
N SER A 152 16.50 1.70 -6.12
CA SER A 152 16.68 2.25 -4.78
C SER A 152 16.76 3.78 -4.84
N VAL A 153 16.16 4.44 -3.86
CA VAL A 153 16.30 5.89 -3.63
C VAL A 153 17.21 6.19 -2.45
N LEU A 154 17.79 5.18 -1.80
CA LEU A 154 18.60 5.34 -0.58
C LEU A 154 19.83 6.22 -0.78
N ASP A 155 20.45 6.19 -1.96
CA ASP A 155 21.59 7.06 -2.27
C ASP A 155 21.20 8.54 -2.32
N ILE A 156 20.00 8.85 -2.83
CA ILE A 156 19.44 10.21 -2.77
C ILE A 156 19.26 10.63 -1.32
N TYR A 157 18.71 9.76 -0.46
CA TYR A 157 18.58 10.08 0.97
C TYR A 157 19.94 10.37 1.63
N ARG A 158 21.00 9.65 1.24
CA ARG A 158 22.37 9.89 1.75
C ARG A 158 22.92 11.27 1.37
N GLU A 159 22.53 11.81 0.22
CA GLU A 159 22.93 13.16 -0.22
C GLU A 159 22.09 14.27 0.43
N LEU A 160 20.80 14.03 0.60
CA LEU A 160 19.87 15.05 1.12
C LEU A 160 20.04 15.30 2.63
N ILE A 161 20.35 14.26 3.42
CA ILE A 161 20.48 14.38 4.88
C ILE A 161 21.61 15.35 5.28
N PRO A 162 22.85 15.24 4.75
CA PRO A 162 23.93 16.21 5.03
C PRO A 162 23.61 17.62 4.56
N SER A 163 22.76 17.78 3.55
CA SER A 163 22.32 19.07 3.02
C SER A 163 21.32 19.80 3.94
N GLY A 164 21.05 19.27 5.13
CA GLY A 164 20.16 19.88 6.13
C GLY A 164 18.67 19.57 5.93
N ILE A 165 18.34 18.69 4.97
CA ILE A 165 16.96 18.29 4.73
C ILE A 165 16.57 17.25 5.79
N ARG A 166 15.60 17.62 6.64
CA ARG A 166 14.99 16.69 7.60
C ARG A 166 13.96 15.82 6.89
N ILE A 167 14.12 14.51 7.06
CA ILE A 167 13.32 13.49 6.39
C ILE A 167 12.58 12.69 7.43
N TRP A 168 11.27 12.59 7.28
CA TRP A 168 10.39 11.79 8.11
C TRP A 168 9.79 10.68 7.24
N ALA A 169 10.27 9.46 7.40
CA ALA A 169 9.71 8.27 6.77
C ALA A 169 8.77 7.57 7.76
N PHE A 170 7.54 7.29 7.34
CA PHE A 170 6.55 6.63 8.20
C PHE A 170 5.83 5.49 7.50
N ARG A 171 5.48 4.46 8.29
CA ARG A 171 4.68 3.32 7.88
C ARG A 171 3.47 3.22 8.80
N ILE A 172 2.28 3.05 8.23
CA ILE A 172 1.09 2.76 9.01
C ILE A 172 0.95 1.24 9.05
N ILE A 173 1.38 0.65 10.16
CA ILE A 173 1.05 -0.74 10.44
C ILE A 173 -0.25 -0.67 11.26
N TYR A 174 -1.34 -1.24 10.75
CA TYR A 174 -2.55 -1.46 11.55
C TYR A 174 -2.27 -2.57 12.58
N LEU A 175 -1.37 -2.29 13.51
CA LEU A 175 -1.07 -3.15 14.63
C LEU A 175 -2.24 -3.06 15.60
N LEU A 176 -3.03 -4.12 15.66
CA LEU A 176 -3.50 -4.60 16.96
C LEU A 176 -2.27 -5.07 17.75
N ILE A 177 -1.53 -4.13 18.32
CA ILE A 177 -0.76 -4.38 19.54
C ILE A 177 -1.54 -3.66 20.64
N SER A 178 -2.62 -4.29 21.08
CA SER A 178 -2.89 -4.31 22.51
C SER A 178 -1.78 -5.17 23.11
N ASP A 179 -0.71 -4.51 23.56
CA ASP A 179 0.26 -4.95 24.58
C ASP A 179 1.69 -4.48 24.24
N GLY A 180 2.00 -3.31 24.79
CA GLY A 180 3.32 -2.88 25.24
C GLY A 180 4.56 -3.39 24.51
N PHE A 181 5.02 -2.63 23.51
CA PHE A 181 6.45 -2.46 23.28
C PHE A 181 6.79 -0.97 23.39
N ALA A 182 7.05 -0.56 24.64
CA ALA A 182 7.76 0.67 24.91
C ALA A 182 9.19 0.51 24.39
N PHE A 183 9.60 1.33 23.42
CA PHE A 183 11.01 1.52 23.12
C PHE A 183 11.68 2.18 24.34
N LEU A 184 12.36 1.36 25.14
CA LEU A 184 13.30 1.83 26.15
C LEU A 184 14.50 2.46 25.43
N HIS A 185 14.55 3.79 25.45
CA HIS A 185 15.74 4.55 25.13
C HIS A 185 16.78 4.27 26.23
N LYS A 186 17.73 3.35 25.98
CA LYS A 186 18.96 3.27 26.79
C LYS A 186 19.95 4.30 26.23
N SER A 187 19.99 5.47 26.85
CA SER A 187 21.17 6.32 26.86
C SER A 187 22.28 5.59 27.63
N GLY A 188 23.37 5.26 26.95
CA GLY A 188 24.61 4.87 27.62
C GLY A 188 25.30 6.11 28.20
N PRO A 189 25.94 6.02 29.39
CA PRO A 189 26.64 7.15 29.96
C PRO A 189 27.98 7.34 29.24
N GLY A 190 28.23 8.57 28.80
CA GLY A 190 29.58 9.04 28.53
C GLY A 190 30.27 9.37 29.86
N ASN A 191 31.33 8.62 30.15
CA ASN A 191 32.60 9.05 30.74
C ASN A 191 33.57 7.89 30.67
#